data_AF-A0A291MYL6-F1
#
_entry.id   AF-A0A291MYL6-F1
#
_cell.length_a   1.000
_cell.length_b   1.000
_cell.length_c   1.000
_cell.angle_alpha   90.00
_cell.angle_beta   90.00
_cell.angle_gamma   90.00
#
_symmetry.space_group_name_H-M   'P 1'
#
loop_
_entity.id
_entity.type
_entity.pdbx_description
1 polymer ?
#
loop_
_entity_poly.entity_id
_entity_poly.type
_entity_poly.pdbx_seq_one_letter_code
_entity_poly.pdbx_strand_id
1 'polypeptide(L)'
;MEASESVVSKRLMTFWRKQDRQGAQAYAEKLRQEDGNRWEQVLRSYDALWELDDLAAQHDVPDRFRPNIWWMRGPFPGNFGDILTPYVLWHAFGIIPRWIAGRRSQGLCIGSIAKFARKGSLVWGSGMPRASDPLAANAVWAAVRGPLSREAVLAAGGDVPEIYGDGAVLLPEIYAPQVEKTHRIGIIPHVLQEEQLRETLEKAGKTQEVKVISLLAADFADIERVIRDILSCDEIVSTSLHGVIVSHAYGVPCQSARIIDPEGDAEDSFKMRDYKASVGLEDGPIGIPESFTDIDWLDARQCRLPPRPIDTVALRAAFPFDTPEKERRATTEGANAGNALRQKANAALVLARAHLKDGQPDAAKQASSDRQLQIAHPQLLLIHFAALIQSDDAGAIAAFAHDAIGLPVEPAIKFAMLRQLALGGHAELAASVLIPQVDLRSHHAFARIKRLILINASTPDLRARLRKAIDTEDQTKMAPA
;
A
#
# COMPACT_ATOMS: atom_id res chain seq x y z
N MET A 1 19.63 35.81 24.16
CA MET A 1 19.36 35.91 22.71
C MET A 1 18.15 35.01 22.46
N GLU A 2 16.96 35.58 22.33
CA GLU A 2 15.73 34.79 22.18
C GLU A 2 15.87 33.83 20.99
N ALA A 3 15.65 32.54 21.21
CA ALA A 3 15.61 31.60 20.12
C ALA A 3 14.42 31.95 19.21
N SER A 4 14.60 31.89 17.88
CA SER A 4 13.48 31.97 16.95
C SER A 4 12.83 30.59 16.77
N GLU A 5 11.57 30.54 16.33
CA GLU A 5 10.89 29.27 15.99
C GLU A 5 11.69 28.39 15.03
N SER A 6 12.44 29.01 14.12
CA SER A 6 13.35 28.32 13.20
C SER A 6 14.47 27.57 13.94
N VAL A 7 15.04 28.17 14.98
CA VAL A 7 16.12 27.57 15.79
C VAL A 7 15.57 26.40 16.62
N VAL A 8 14.43 26.61 17.29
CA VAL A 8 13.75 25.57 18.07
C VAL A 8 13.40 24.38 17.18
N SER A 9 12.76 24.63 16.04
CA SER A 9 12.39 23.59 15.07
C SER A 9 13.60 22.82 14.55
N LYS A 10 14.70 23.49 14.22
CA LYS A 10 15.95 22.82 13.78
C LYS A 10 16.52 21.90 14.85
N ARG A 11 16.44 22.31 16.12
CA ARG A 11 16.95 21.51 17.25
C ARG A 11 16.06 20.30 17.53
N LEU A 12 14.74 20.46 17.60
CA LEU A 12 13.78 19.35 17.72
C LEU A 12 13.92 18.36 16.55
N MET A 13 14.13 18.87 15.34
CA MET A 13 14.39 18.05 14.15
C MET A 13 15.69 17.25 14.25
N THR A 14 16.69 17.78 14.95
CA THR A 14 17.96 17.06 15.17
C THR A 14 17.74 15.88 16.10
N PHE A 15 16.97 16.06 17.19
CA PHE A 15 16.58 14.96 18.07
C PHE A 15 15.77 13.89 17.33
N TRP A 16 14.75 14.31 16.56
CA TRP A 16 13.96 13.40 15.72
C TRP A 16 14.84 12.56 14.78
N ARG A 17 15.76 13.20 14.05
CA ARG A 17 16.67 12.49 13.12
C ARG A 17 17.62 11.51 13.81
N LYS A 18 18.04 11.81 15.03
CA LYS A 18 18.89 10.96 15.85
C LYS A 18 18.10 9.91 16.64
N GLN A 19 16.76 9.93 16.55
CA GLN A 19 15.87 9.13 17.38
C GLN A 19 16.15 9.31 18.89
N ASP A 20 16.57 10.52 19.28
CA ASP A 20 16.93 10.89 20.65
C ASP A 20 15.71 11.48 21.38
N ARG A 21 14.78 10.59 21.77
CA ARG A 21 13.52 10.98 22.42
C ARG A 21 13.76 11.62 23.79
N GLN A 22 14.69 11.09 24.58
CA GLN A 22 15.03 11.64 25.90
C GLN A 22 15.58 13.06 25.78
N GLY A 23 16.49 13.30 24.83
CA GLY A 23 17.01 14.63 24.53
C GLY A 23 15.93 15.59 24.06
N ALA A 24 14.98 15.12 23.23
CA ALA A 24 13.82 15.91 22.79
C ALA A 24 12.95 16.33 23.98
N GLN A 25 12.61 15.39 24.87
CA GLN A 25 11.78 15.64 26.06
C GLN A 25 12.44 16.63 27.02
N ALA A 26 13.72 16.44 27.31
CA ALA A 26 14.47 17.37 28.16
C ALA A 26 14.54 18.79 27.56
N TYR A 27 14.65 18.90 26.24
CA TYR A 27 14.64 20.19 25.56
C TYR A 27 13.25 20.83 25.53
N ALA A 28 12.19 20.05 25.31
CA ALA A 28 10.80 20.52 25.38
C ALA A 28 10.46 21.06 26.77
N GLU A 29 10.85 20.35 27.83
CA GLU A 29 10.65 20.79 29.21
C GLU A 29 11.35 22.13 29.49
N LYS A 30 12.60 22.27 29.02
CA LYS A 30 13.32 23.55 29.12
C LYS A 30 12.58 24.68 28.41
N LEU A 31 12.05 24.45 27.21
CA LEU A 31 11.29 25.46 26.46
C LEU A 31 10.01 25.86 27.19
N ARG A 32 9.31 24.89 27.81
CA ARG A 32 8.11 25.15 28.61
C ARG A 32 8.40 26.01 29.84
N GLN A 33 9.57 25.83 30.46
CA GLN A 33 10.02 26.64 31.58
C GLN A 33 10.45 28.06 31.18
N GLU A 34 10.95 28.26 29.94
CA GLU A 34 11.31 29.58 29.42
C GLU A 34 10.08 30.42 29.09
N ASP A 35 9.17 29.87 28.29
CA ASP A 35 7.88 30.48 27.90
C ASP A 35 6.98 29.39 27.31
N GLY A 36 6.16 28.77 28.18
CA GLY A 36 5.30 27.65 27.80
C GLY A 36 4.37 27.95 26.63
N ASN A 37 3.76 29.14 26.61
CA ASN A 37 2.77 29.48 25.59
C ASN A 37 3.40 29.69 24.21
N ARG A 38 4.59 30.30 24.16
CA ARG A 38 5.28 30.60 22.90
C ARG A 38 5.63 29.35 22.10
N TRP A 39 6.03 28.27 22.76
CA TRP A 39 6.59 27.09 22.09
C TRP A 39 5.60 25.94 21.93
N GLU A 40 4.45 25.99 22.61
CA GLU A 40 3.55 24.84 22.71
C GLU A 40 3.09 24.31 21.34
N GLN A 41 2.73 25.19 20.41
CA GLN A 41 2.29 24.75 19.07
C GLN A 41 3.40 24.04 18.29
N VAL A 42 4.64 24.51 18.43
CA VAL A 42 5.80 23.85 17.83
C VAL A 42 6.00 22.49 18.50
N LEU A 43 5.99 22.44 19.83
CA LEU A 43 6.18 21.22 20.61
C LEU A 43 5.14 20.15 20.26
N ARG A 44 3.85 20.49 20.28
CA ARG A 44 2.75 19.59 19.88
C ARG A 44 2.96 18.98 18.50
N SER A 45 3.41 19.79 17.53
CA SER A 45 3.72 19.30 16.18
C SER A 45 4.80 18.22 16.16
N TYR A 46 5.80 18.30 17.04
CA TYR A 46 6.88 17.30 17.14
C TYR A 46 6.48 16.11 18.01
N ASP A 47 5.71 16.34 19.07
CA ASP A 47 5.17 15.28 19.93
C ASP A 47 4.27 14.33 19.12
N ALA A 48 3.45 14.87 18.22
CA ALA A 48 2.65 14.07 17.28
C ALA A 48 3.47 13.14 16.38
N LEU A 49 4.75 13.43 16.10
CA LEU A 49 5.61 12.50 15.37
C LEU A 49 5.99 11.29 16.22
N TRP A 50 6.27 11.51 17.51
CA TRP A 50 6.56 10.42 18.45
C TRP A 50 5.32 9.59 18.74
N GLU A 51 4.13 10.21 18.78
CA GLU A 51 2.86 9.49 18.93
C GLU A 51 2.61 8.50 17.79
N LEU A 52 3.03 8.80 16.55
CA LEU A 52 2.96 7.83 15.45
C LEU A 52 3.92 6.64 15.67
N ASP A 53 5.10 6.86 16.26
CA ASP A 53 6.01 5.78 16.62
C ASP A 53 5.43 4.90 17.74
N ASP A 54 4.82 5.52 18.74
CA ASP A 54 4.15 4.83 19.86
C ASP A 54 2.94 4.02 19.37
N LEU A 55 2.10 4.62 18.53
CA LEU A 55 0.94 3.95 17.94
C LEU A 55 1.36 2.74 17.11
N ALA A 56 2.43 2.86 16.33
CA ALA A 56 2.96 1.73 15.57
C ALA A 56 3.50 0.61 16.46
N ALA A 57 4.15 0.94 17.57
CA ALA A 57 4.61 -0.04 18.54
C ALA A 57 3.43 -0.72 19.25
N GLN A 58 2.41 0.06 19.66
CA GLN A 58 1.21 -0.44 20.33
C GLN A 58 0.42 -1.43 19.47
N HIS A 59 0.44 -1.25 18.15
CA HIS A 59 -0.29 -2.09 17.19
C HIS A 59 0.60 -3.10 16.45
N ASP A 60 1.84 -3.30 16.90
CA ASP A 60 2.81 -4.22 16.29
C ASP A 60 2.95 -4.05 14.76
N VAL A 61 2.90 -2.80 14.27
CA VAL A 61 2.88 -2.53 12.83
C VAL A 61 4.24 -2.85 12.20
N PRO A 62 4.33 -3.83 11.28
CA PRO A 62 5.58 -4.19 10.62
C PRO A 62 6.21 -3.03 9.84
N ASP A 63 7.55 -2.97 9.82
CA ASP A 63 8.32 -1.90 9.16
C ASP A 63 7.93 -1.63 7.70
N ARG A 64 7.55 -2.68 6.94
CA ARG A 64 7.09 -2.54 5.55
C ARG A 64 5.80 -1.73 5.41
N PHE A 65 4.96 -1.69 6.44
CA PHE A 65 3.74 -0.87 6.52
C PHE A 65 3.98 0.46 7.26
N ARG A 66 5.25 0.86 7.36
CA ARG A 66 5.68 2.15 7.93
C ARG A 66 6.54 2.94 6.92
N PRO A 67 5.98 3.29 5.74
CA PRO A 67 6.70 4.00 4.72
C PRO A 67 7.13 5.40 5.20
N ASN A 68 8.24 5.88 4.66
CA ASN A 68 8.75 7.22 4.91
C ASN A 68 7.95 8.22 4.06
N ILE A 69 7.07 9.00 4.68
CA ILE A 69 6.21 9.97 3.98
C ILE A 69 6.60 11.38 4.42
N TRP A 70 6.44 12.33 3.51
CA TRP A 70 6.59 13.75 3.83
C TRP A 70 5.26 14.47 3.67
N TRP A 71 4.92 15.27 4.67
CA TRP A 71 3.84 16.25 4.64
C TRP A 71 4.31 17.55 5.27
N MET A 72 3.66 18.66 4.93
CA MET A 72 3.95 19.96 5.50
C MET A 72 3.53 19.98 6.98
N ARG A 73 4.39 20.50 7.85
CA ARG A 73 4.11 20.65 9.29
C ARG A 73 3.83 22.10 9.71
N GLY A 74 3.95 23.04 8.77
CA GLY A 74 3.73 24.46 8.97
C GLY A 74 2.45 24.96 8.27
N PRO A 75 1.81 26.04 8.76
CA PRO A 75 2.12 26.75 10.01
C PRO A 75 1.92 25.85 11.24
N PHE A 76 2.62 26.14 12.33
CA PHE A 76 2.47 25.37 13.57
C PHE A 76 1.12 25.67 14.24
N PRO A 77 0.48 24.68 14.88
CA PRO A 77 1.00 23.32 15.15
C PRO A 77 0.95 22.36 13.96
N GLY A 78 0.15 22.66 12.95
CA GLY A 78 0.10 21.91 11.70
C GLY A 78 -0.99 22.43 10.78
N ASN A 79 -0.78 22.27 9.48
CA ASN A 79 -1.81 22.50 8.49
C ASN A 79 -2.77 21.30 8.50
N PHE A 80 -4.04 21.53 8.85
CA PHE A 80 -5.07 20.48 8.87
C PHE A 80 -5.03 19.59 7.64
N GLY A 81 -4.90 20.16 6.44
CA GLY A 81 -4.86 19.36 5.22
C GLY A 81 -3.73 18.35 5.18
N ASP A 82 -2.50 18.81 5.39
CA ASP A 82 -1.31 17.97 5.29
C ASP A 82 -1.27 16.89 6.39
N ILE A 83 -1.75 17.21 7.60
CA ILE A 83 -1.79 16.27 8.73
C ILE A 83 -2.88 15.18 8.59
N LEU A 84 -3.84 15.34 7.68
CA LEU A 84 -4.73 14.24 7.31
C LEU A 84 -3.96 13.05 6.72
N THR A 85 -2.73 13.25 6.20
CA THR A 85 -1.91 12.17 5.64
C THR A 85 -1.75 11.00 6.62
N PRO A 86 -1.11 11.14 7.80
CA PRO A 86 -0.99 10.03 8.73
C PRO A 86 -2.33 9.48 9.23
N TYR A 87 -3.35 10.32 9.40
CA TYR A 87 -4.69 9.90 9.85
C TYR A 87 -5.36 8.97 8.83
N VAL A 88 -5.41 9.39 7.56
CA VAL A 88 -6.01 8.60 6.48
C VAL A 88 -5.20 7.34 6.21
N LEU A 89 -3.87 7.41 6.19
CA LEU A 89 -3.04 6.21 5.96
C LEU A 89 -3.25 5.15 7.03
N TRP A 90 -3.37 5.57 8.29
CA TRP A 90 -3.59 4.63 9.39
C TRP A 90 -4.97 4.00 9.30
N HIS A 91 -6.02 4.81 9.30
CA HIS A 91 -7.37 4.30 9.44
C HIS A 91 -7.92 3.66 8.16
N ALA A 92 -7.57 4.17 6.97
CA ALA A 92 -8.07 3.59 5.72
C ALA A 92 -7.24 2.40 5.22
N PHE A 93 -5.94 2.36 5.51
CA PHE A 93 -5.02 1.39 4.89
C PHE A 93 -4.21 0.56 5.88
N GLY A 94 -4.30 0.83 7.18
CA GLY A 94 -3.51 0.13 8.21
C GLY A 94 -2.02 0.45 8.15
N ILE A 95 -1.66 1.64 7.64
CA ILE A 95 -0.29 2.10 7.49
C ILE A 95 0.01 3.22 8.48
N ILE A 96 1.08 3.09 9.26
CA ILE A 96 1.54 4.18 10.14
C ILE A 96 2.85 4.74 9.58
N PRO A 97 2.80 5.87 8.84
CA PRO A 97 3.96 6.39 8.15
C PRO A 97 5.00 6.93 9.13
N ARG A 98 6.26 6.90 8.72
CA ARG A 98 7.34 7.64 9.38
C ARG A 98 7.50 8.99 8.70
N TRP A 99 7.44 10.07 9.47
CA TRP A 99 7.70 11.38 8.90
C TRP A 99 9.20 11.53 8.60
N ILE A 100 9.53 11.81 7.33
CA ILE A 100 10.90 12.13 6.91
C ILE A 100 10.93 13.39 6.06
N ALA A 101 11.82 14.31 6.41
CA ALA A 101 12.05 15.54 5.65
C ALA A 101 12.57 15.28 4.21
N GLY A 102 11.94 15.92 3.24
CA GLY A 102 12.54 16.23 1.94
C GLY A 102 12.97 15.02 1.11
N ARG A 103 14.24 14.98 0.71
CA ARG A 103 14.78 14.11 -0.37
C ARG A 103 14.71 12.60 -0.11
N ARG A 104 14.37 12.17 1.11
CA ARG A 104 14.30 10.76 1.51
C ARG A 104 12.88 10.23 1.64
N SER A 105 11.85 11.05 1.37
CA SER A 105 10.47 10.56 1.39
C SER A 105 10.22 9.63 0.20
N GLN A 106 9.49 8.56 0.46
CA GLN A 106 9.02 7.61 -0.54
C GLN A 106 7.79 8.13 -1.26
N GLY A 107 6.99 9.01 -0.65
CA GLY A 107 5.83 9.56 -1.34
C GLY A 107 5.14 10.73 -0.67
N LEU A 108 4.05 11.14 -1.32
CA LEU A 108 3.24 12.31 -1.05
C LEU A 108 1.76 11.94 -1.23
N CYS A 109 0.93 12.21 -0.22
CA CYS A 109 -0.45 11.77 -0.19
C CYS A 109 -1.42 12.96 -0.24
N ILE A 110 -1.69 13.60 0.89
CA ILE A 110 -2.70 14.66 0.95
C ILE A 110 -2.03 16.03 0.90
N GLY A 111 -2.69 17.01 0.27
CA GLY A 111 -2.25 18.40 0.25
C GLY A 111 -1.74 18.90 -1.09
N SER A 112 -1.37 20.19 -1.12
CA SER A 112 -0.83 20.86 -2.32
C SER A 112 0.69 20.74 -2.38
N ILE A 113 1.19 19.51 -2.29
CA ILE A 113 2.61 19.19 -2.11
C ILE A 113 3.21 18.38 -3.26
N ALA A 114 2.44 18.06 -4.30
CA ALA A 114 2.89 17.29 -5.46
C ALA A 114 4.17 17.84 -6.13
N LYS A 115 4.38 19.17 -6.09
CA LYS A 115 5.60 19.82 -6.59
C LYS A 115 6.90 19.39 -5.90
N PHE A 116 6.80 18.74 -4.75
CA PHE A 116 7.95 18.21 -4.03
C PHE A 116 8.27 16.76 -4.43
N ALA A 117 7.50 16.18 -5.35
CA ALA A 117 7.77 14.87 -5.91
C ALA A 117 9.13 14.83 -6.60
N ARG A 118 9.77 13.66 -6.56
CA ARG A 118 11.06 13.39 -7.18
C ARG A 118 10.98 12.09 -7.95
N LYS A 119 12.06 11.74 -8.64
CA LYS A 119 12.21 10.43 -9.26
C LYS A 119 11.87 9.32 -8.26
N GLY A 120 10.91 8.47 -8.63
CA GLY A 120 10.46 7.34 -7.82
C GLY A 120 9.56 7.70 -6.64
N SER A 121 9.20 8.97 -6.42
CA SER A 121 8.20 9.32 -5.41
C SER A 121 6.86 8.72 -5.79
N LEU A 122 6.21 8.05 -4.84
CA LEU A 122 4.84 7.55 -4.96
C LEU A 122 3.89 8.71 -4.63
N VAL A 123 3.09 9.15 -5.60
CA VAL A 123 2.13 10.26 -5.41
C VAL A 123 0.71 9.74 -5.52
N TRP A 124 -0.12 10.05 -4.52
CA TRP A 124 -1.51 9.61 -4.45
C TRP A 124 -2.42 10.70 -3.89
N GLY A 125 -3.31 11.23 -4.72
CA GLY A 125 -4.34 12.22 -4.36
C GLY A 125 -3.82 13.65 -4.14
N SER A 126 -2.51 13.85 -4.06
CA SER A 126 -1.91 15.17 -3.90
C SER A 126 -2.13 16.04 -5.14
N GLY A 127 -2.22 17.34 -4.92
CA GLY A 127 -2.21 18.35 -5.98
C GLY A 127 -1.09 19.36 -5.82
N MET A 128 -1.15 20.45 -6.59
CA MET A 128 -0.16 21.53 -6.57
C MET A 128 -0.85 22.89 -6.39
N PRO A 129 -0.13 23.90 -5.85
CA PRO A 129 -0.66 25.26 -5.72
C PRO A 129 -0.88 25.97 -7.05
N ARG A 130 -0.04 25.72 -8.07
CA ARG A 130 -0.04 26.42 -9.35
C ARG A 130 0.24 25.47 -10.51
N ALA A 131 -0.35 25.73 -11.68
CA ALA A 131 -0.06 24.98 -12.91
C ALA A 131 1.42 25.02 -13.32
N SER A 132 2.13 26.11 -12.98
CA SER A 132 3.54 26.33 -13.32
C SER A 132 4.52 25.69 -12.35
N ASP A 133 4.05 25.01 -11.29
CA ASP A 133 4.95 24.34 -10.36
C ASP A 133 5.68 23.19 -11.08
N PRO A 134 7.00 23.03 -10.93
CA PRO A 134 7.74 21.96 -11.59
C PRO A 134 7.34 20.60 -11.02
N LEU A 135 7.11 19.62 -11.91
CA LEU A 135 6.73 18.26 -11.55
C LEU A 135 7.76 17.26 -12.07
N ALA A 136 8.01 16.21 -11.29
CA ALA A 136 8.91 15.13 -11.68
C ALA A 136 8.18 14.13 -12.59
N ALA A 137 8.52 14.11 -13.88
CA ALA A 137 7.99 13.16 -14.86
C ALA A 137 8.12 11.69 -14.42
N ASN A 138 9.21 11.38 -13.71
CA ASN A 138 9.59 10.03 -13.29
C ASN A 138 9.19 9.70 -11.84
N ALA A 139 8.27 10.47 -11.25
CA ALA A 139 7.52 9.99 -10.09
C ALA A 139 6.47 8.95 -10.52
N VAL A 140 6.01 8.14 -9.58
CA VAL A 140 4.91 7.20 -9.79
C VAL A 140 3.62 7.91 -9.39
N TRP A 141 2.90 8.44 -10.38
CA TRP A 141 1.66 9.16 -10.17
C TRP A 141 0.48 8.18 -10.21
N ALA A 142 0.00 7.77 -9.05
CA ALA A 142 -1.06 6.76 -8.97
C ALA A 142 -2.46 7.37 -9.00
N ALA A 143 -2.62 8.56 -8.41
CA ALA A 143 -3.81 9.40 -8.51
C ALA A 143 -3.41 10.85 -8.19
N VAL A 144 -4.16 11.81 -8.68
CA VAL A 144 -3.96 13.26 -8.38
C VAL A 144 -5.26 13.90 -7.97
N ARG A 145 -5.21 15.08 -7.35
CA ARG A 145 -6.41 15.74 -6.81
C ARG A 145 -7.51 15.96 -7.86
N GLY A 146 -7.16 16.36 -9.07
CA GLY A 146 -8.13 16.70 -10.12
C GLY A 146 -7.56 16.77 -11.53
N PRO A 147 -8.39 17.11 -12.52
CA PRO A 147 -8.01 17.09 -13.94
C PRO A 147 -6.91 18.10 -14.29
N LEU A 148 -6.89 19.28 -13.67
CA LEU A 148 -5.85 20.29 -13.95
C LEU A 148 -4.49 19.83 -13.41
N SER A 149 -4.48 19.13 -12.28
CA SER A 149 -3.28 18.47 -11.75
C SER A 149 -2.77 17.40 -12.71
N ARG A 150 -3.68 16.61 -13.30
CA ARG A 150 -3.32 15.58 -14.30
C ARG A 150 -2.74 16.20 -15.57
N GLU A 151 -3.36 17.25 -16.09
CA GLU A 151 -2.84 18.00 -17.25
C GLU A 151 -1.41 18.49 -17.00
N ALA A 152 -1.14 19.04 -15.82
CA ALA A 152 0.21 19.49 -15.44
C ALA A 152 1.23 18.34 -15.39
N VAL A 153 0.83 17.17 -14.85
CA VAL A 153 1.70 15.96 -14.83
C VAL A 153 2.03 15.49 -16.24
N LEU A 154 1.01 15.40 -17.12
CA LEU A 154 1.19 14.99 -18.51
C LEU A 154 2.06 15.98 -19.30
N ALA A 155 1.86 17.28 -19.09
CA ALA A 155 2.67 18.33 -19.72
C ALA A 155 4.14 18.30 -19.27
N ALA A 156 4.41 17.84 -18.04
CA ALA A 156 5.75 17.61 -17.53
C ALA A 156 6.39 16.31 -18.06
N GLY A 157 5.67 15.50 -18.85
CA GLY A 157 6.13 14.21 -19.38
C GLY A 157 5.94 13.03 -18.43
N GLY A 158 5.16 13.20 -17.35
CA GLY A 158 4.75 12.10 -16.48
C GLY A 158 3.54 11.34 -17.03
N ASP A 159 3.27 10.18 -16.45
CA ASP A 159 2.07 9.38 -16.73
C ASP A 159 1.23 9.24 -15.46
N VAL A 160 -0.08 9.38 -15.58
CA VAL A 160 -1.04 9.31 -14.48
C VAL A 160 -2.42 8.90 -14.99
N PRO A 161 -3.09 7.92 -14.35
CA PRO A 161 -4.42 7.50 -14.76
C PRO A 161 -5.45 8.60 -14.52
N GLU A 162 -6.61 8.47 -15.14
CA GLU A 162 -7.77 9.34 -14.92
C GLU A 162 -8.48 8.98 -13.60
N ILE A 163 -7.73 8.98 -12.50
CA ILE A 163 -8.21 8.71 -11.15
C ILE A 163 -7.96 9.98 -10.33
N TYR A 164 -9.06 10.57 -9.88
CA TYR A 164 -9.07 11.85 -9.20
C TYR A 164 -9.51 11.73 -7.76
N GLY A 165 -9.03 12.64 -6.92
CA GLY A 165 -9.50 12.83 -5.56
C GLY A 165 -8.37 13.06 -4.58
N ASP A 166 -8.57 14.02 -3.68
CA ASP A 166 -7.75 14.17 -2.49
C ASP A 166 -8.10 13.05 -1.49
N GLY A 167 -7.10 12.47 -0.81
CA GLY A 167 -7.33 11.38 0.15
C GLY A 167 -8.27 11.74 1.32
N ALA A 168 -8.47 13.04 1.61
CA ALA A 168 -9.41 13.52 2.61
C ALA A 168 -10.88 13.14 2.31
N VAL A 169 -11.22 12.77 1.08
CA VAL A 169 -12.57 12.29 0.75
C VAL A 169 -12.92 10.96 1.42
N LEU A 170 -11.93 10.22 1.93
CA LEU A 170 -12.14 8.96 2.66
C LEU A 170 -12.52 9.17 4.13
N LEU A 171 -12.49 10.41 4.64
CA LEU A 171 -12.76 10.69 6.06
C LEU A 171 -14.14 10.18 6.55
N PRO A 172 -15.24 10.26 5.79
CA PRO A 172 -16.52 9.69 6.22
C PRO A 172 -16.50 8.17 6.43
N GLU A 173 -15.60 7.44 5.74
CA GLU A 173 -15.41 5.99 5.95
C GLU A 173 -14.62 5.70 7.23
N ILE A 174 -13.83 6.67 7.70
CA ILE A 174 -12.92 6.55 8.84
C ILE A 174 -13.58 7.01 10.14
N TYR A 175 -14.22 8.17 10.12
CA TYR A 175 -14.75 8.86 11.29
C TYR A 175 -16.09 9.53 10.96
N ALA A 176 -17.18 8.92 11.42
CA ALA A 176 -18.55 9.40 11.16
C ALA A 176 -19.31 9.65 12.48
N PRO A 177 -18.94 10.68 13.26
CA PRO A 177 -19.62 10.98 14.51
C PRO A 177 -21.03 11.48 14.24
N GLN A 178 -21.95 11.21 15.17
CA GLN A 178 -23.24 11.88 15.21
C GLN A 178 -23.05 13.23 15.92
N VAL A 179 -23.33 14.33 15.21
CA VAL A 179 -23.14 15.70 15.71
C VAL A 179 -24.42 16.49 15.49
N GLU A 180 -24.94 17.09 16.55
CA GLU A 180 -26.11 17.97 16.45
C GLU A 180 -25.75 19.26 15.72
N LYS A 181 -26.66 19.73 14.86
CA LYS A 181 -26.56 21.04 14.21
C LYS A 181 -26.78 22.11 15.26
N THR A 182 -25.77 22.95 15.46
CA THR A 182 -25.79 24.03 16.46
C THR A 182 -25.66 25.40 15.82
N HIS A 183 -25.19 25.47 14.58
CA HIS A 183 -24.97 26.71 13.85
C HIS A 183 -25.52 26.58 12.43
N ARG A 184 -26.06 27.67 11.89
CA ARG A 184 -26.52 27.70 10.50
C ARG A 184 -25.34 27.74 9.54
N ILE A 185 -24.27 28.45 9.90
CA ILE A 185 -23.13 28.70 9.03
C ILE A 185 -21.83 28.42 9.77
N GLY A 186 -20.93 27.64 9.18
CA GLY A 186 -19.53 27.56 9.58
C GLY A 186 -18.66 28.36 8.62
N ILE A 187 -17.80 29.23 9.15
CA ILE A 187 -16.80 29.95 8.36
C ILE A 187 -15.43 29.40 8.72
N ILE A 188 -14.67 29.00 7.70
CA ILE A 188 -13.27 28.60 7.81
C ILE A 188 -12.43 29.73 7.18
N PRO A 189 -11.93 30.69 7.99
CA PRO A 189 -11.10 31.78 7.51
C PRO A 189 -9.65 31.33 7.30
N HIS A 190 -8.85 32.21 6.71
CA HIS A 190 -7.41 32.04 6.78
C HIS A 190 -6.93 32.39 8.21
N VAL A 191 -5.92 31.69 8.72
CA VAL A 191 -5.48 31.76 10.13
C VAL A 191 -5.22 33.20 10.61
N LEU A 192 -4.67 34.06 9.75
CA LEU A 192 -4.35 35.45 10.09
C LEU A 192 -5.56 36.35 10.29
N GLN A 193 -6.76 35.94 9.87
CA GLN A 193 -7.99 36.74 9.95
C GLN A 193 -9.02 36.12 10.89
N GLU A 194 -8.68 35.04 11.58
CA GLU A 194 -9.61 34.35 12.47
C GLU A 194 -10.07 35.27 13.62
N GLU A 195 -9.14 36.01 14.24
CA GLU A 195 -9.43 36.93 15.33
C GLU A 195 -10.33 38.09 14.89
N GLN A 196 -9.97 38.77 13.80
CA GLN A 196 -10.75 39.88 13.24
C GLN A 196 -12.17 39.46 12.83
N LEU A 197 -12.33 38.26 12.25
CA LEU A 197 -13.66 37.73 11.92
C LEU A 197 -14.47 37.45 13.19
N ARG A 198 -13.86 36.89 14.25
CA ARG A 198 -14.56 36.63 15.52
C ARG A 198 -15.07 37.93 16.15
N GLU A 199 -14.23 38.96 16.22
CA GLU A 199 -14.64 40.27 16.74
C GLU A 199 -15.78 40.89 15.94
N THR A 200 -15.72 40.77 14.62
CA THR A 200 -16.75 41.28 13.71
C THR A 200 -18.10 40.61 13.98
N LEU A 201 -18.10 39.27 14.06
CA LEU A 201 -19.31 38.50 14.32
C LEU A 201 -19.89 38.77 15.72
N GLU A 202 -19.02 39.03 16.71
CA GLU A 202 -19.43 39.44 18.05
C GLU A 202 -20.10 40.80 18.03
N LYS A 203 -19.48 41.81 17.39
CA LYS A 203 -20.05 43.16 17.22
C LYS A 203 -21.39 43.12 16.46
N ALA A 204 -21.54 42.21 15.50
CA ALA A 204 -22.76 42.01 14.73
C ALA A 204 -23.83 41.15 15.45
N GLY A 205 -23.54 40.58 16.62
CA GLY A 205 -24.46 39.71 17.36
C GLY A 205 -24.78 38.38 16.65
N LYS A 206 -23.86 37.87 15.82
CA LYS A 206 -24.06 36.69 14.97
C LYS A 206 -23.40 35.41 15.50
N THR A 207 -22.78 35.45 16.68
CA THR A 207 -22.03 34.31 17.26
C THR A 207 -22.88 33.08 17.58
N GLN A 208 -24.21 33.22 17.70
CA GLN A 208 -25.14 32.09 17.87
C GLN A 208 -25.54 31.43 16.54
N GLU A 209 -25.43 32.16 15.43
CA GLU A 209 -25.80 31.67 14.09
C GLU A 209 -24.57 31.15 13.32
N VAL A 210 -23.41 31.77 13.56
CA VAL A 210 -22.18 31.59 12.79
C VAL A 210 -21.06 31.05 13.68
N LYS A 211 -20.46 29.93 13.25
CA LYS A 211 -19.28 29.34 13.88
C LYS A 211 -18.02 29.66 13.10
N VAL A 212 -17.00 30.21 13.77
CA VAL A 212 -15.65 30.32 13.18
C VAL A 212 -14.86 29.06 13.50
N ILE A 213 -14.44 28.33 12.46
CA ILE A 213 -13.78 27.02 12.55
C ILE A 213 -12.30 27.17 12.20
N SER A 214 -11.44 26.85 13.17
CA SER A 214 -9.98 26.88 12.98
C SER A 214 -9.46 25.57 12.39
N LEU A 215 -8.65 25.66 11.33
CA LEU A 215 -7.99 24.51 10.69
C LEU A 215 -6.55 24.26 11.20
N LEU A 216 -6.26 24.67 12.43
CA LEU A 216 -5.00 24.29 13.09
C LEU A 216 -5.18 22.92 13.74
N ALA A 217 -4.32 21.97 13.35
CA ALA A 217 -4.34 20.62 13.90
C ALA A 217 -2.92 20.06 14.07
N ALA A 218 -2.64 19.55 15.26
CA ALA A 218 -1.37 18.93 15.63
C ALA A 218 -1.43 17.40 15.66
N ASP A 219 -2.60 16.86 15.98
CA ASP A 219 -2.82 15.45 16.33
C ASP A 219 -4.19 14.97 15.82
N PHE A 220 -4.51 13.69 16.09
CA PHE A 220 -5.75 13.08 15.64
C PHE A 220 -6.99 13.67 16.34
N ALA A 221 -6.87 14.09 17.59
CA ALA A 221 -7.98 14.69 18.34
C ALA A 221 -8.37 16.05 17.75
N ASP A 222 -7.38 16.85 17.32
CA ASP A 222 -7.62 18.09 16.59
C ASP A 222 -8.31 17.86 15.25
N ILE A 223 -7.90 16.84 14.48
CA ILE A 223 -8.54 16.48 13.21
C ILE A 223 -10.03 16.17 13.44
N GLU A 224 -10.32 15.32 14.41
CA GLU A 224 -11.69 14.93 14.74
C GLU A 224 -12.52 16.11 15.28
N ARG A 225 -11.89 17.02 16.04
CA ARG A 225 -12.55 18.27 16.47
C ARG A 225 -12.98 19.10 15.26
N VAL A 226 -12.08 19.33 14.31
CA VAL A 226 -12.38 20.10 13.09
C VAL A 226 -13.54 19.46 12.32
N ILE A 227 -13.54 18.13 12.19
CA ILE A 227 -14.63 17.39 11.54
C ILE A 227 -15.95 17.61 12.28
N ARG A 228 -15.96 17.49 13.62
CA ARG A 228 -17.17 17.76 14.42
C ARG A 228 -17.64 19.20 14.28
N ASP A 229 -16.72 20.16 14.21
CA ASP A 229 -17.06 21.57 14.02
C ASP A 229 -17.73 21.81 12.66
N ILE A 230 -17.21 21.21 11.59
CA ILE A 230 -17.83 21.23 10.25
C ILE A 230 -19.23 20.60 10.30
N LEU A 231 -19.34 19.42 10.88
CA LEU A 231 -20.61 18.69 10.98
C LEU A 231 -21.66 19.41 11.83
N SER A 232 -21.25 20.26 12.77
CA SER A 232 -22.15 21.06 13.60
C SER A 232 -22.83 22.23 12.87
N CYS A 233 -22.48 22.47 11.60
CA CYS A 233 -23.00 23.58 10.78
C CYS A 233 -23.88 23.07 9.63
N ASP A 234 -24.93 23.80 9.24
CA ASP A 234 -25.76 23.43 8.08
C ASP A 234 -25.03 23.67 6.75
N GLU A 235 -24.27 24.77 6.65
CA GLU A 235 -23.49 25.15 5.46
C GLU A 235 -22.11 25.66 5.86
N ILE A 236 -21.13 25.55 4.95
CA ILE A 236 -19.76 26.02 5.17
C ILE A 236 -19.33 27.04 4.12
N VAL A 237 -18.68 28.11 4.55
CA VAL A 237 -17.92 29.01 3.68
C VAL A 237 -16.44 28.88 4.03
N SER A 238 -15.57 28.62 3.05
CA SER A 238 -14.16 28.32 3.34
C SER A 238 -13.17 28.99 2.41
N THR A 239 -12.17 29.67 2.98
CA THR A 239 -10.97 30.13 2.23
C THR A 239 -9.93 29.02 2.07
N SER A 240 -10.14 27.87 2.72
CA SER A 240 -9.22 26.72 2.72
C SER A 240 -9.73 25.60 1.81
N LEU A 241 -8.84 25.09 0.96
CA LEU A 241 -9.13 23.95 0.10
C LEU A 241 -9.65 22.74 0.90
N HIS A 242 -9.00 22.36 2.00
CA HIS A 242 -9.43 21.20 2.78
C HIS A 242 -10.70 21.48 3.58
N GLY A 243 -11.03 22.74 3.87
CA GLY A 243 -12.34 23.09 4.39
C GLY A 243 -13.44 22.72 3.39
N VAL A 244 -13.25 23.05 2.11
CA VAL A 244 -14.19 22.67 1.03
C VAL A 244 -14.22 21.16 0.80
N ILE A 245 -13.05 20.50 0.68
CA ILE A 245 -12.97 19.05 0.44
C ILE A 245 -13.67 18.27 1.55
N VAL A 246 -13.35 18.56 2.82
CA VAL A 246 -13.90 17.82 3.95
C VAL A 246 -15.40 18.10 4.10
N SER A 247 -15.85 19.35 3.93
CA SER A 247 -17.29 19.65 3.97
C SER A 247 -18.06 18.85 2.93
N HIS A 248 -17.60 18.83 1.67
CA HIS A 248 -18.21 18.06 0.60
C HIS A 248 -18.18 16.55 0.87
N ALA A 249 -17.05 16.01 1.37
CA ALA A 249 -16.94 14.59 1.70
C ALA A 249 -18.00 14.16 2.72
N TYR A 250 -18.24 14.99 3.74
CA TYR A 250 -19.26 14.75 4.75
C TYR A 250 -20.69 15.13 4.34
N GLY A 251 -20.90 15.58 3.10
CA GLY A 251 -22.23 15.99 2.63
C GLY A 251 -22.74 17.29 3.24
N VAL A 252 -21.84 18.18 3.67
CA VAL A 252 -22.16 19.54 4.10
C VAL A 252 -21.97 20.50 2.91
N PRO A 253 -23.03 21.21 2.44
CA PRO A 253 -22.92 22.20 1.38
C PRO A 253 -21.83 23.23 1.67
N CYS A 254 -20.98 23.52 0.69
CA CYS A 254 -19.90 24.47 0.88
C CYS A 254 -19.75 25.42 -0.31
N GLN A 255 -19.29 26.64 -0.04
CA GLN A 255 -18.79 27.56 -1.06
C GLN A 255 -17.37 27.97 -0.71
N SER A 256 -16.47 27.99 -1.71
CA SER A 256 -15.15 28.59 -1.52
C SER A 256 -15.28 30.10 -1.31
N ALA A 257 -14.34 30.68 -0.57
CA ALA A 257 -14.27 32.11 -0.35
C ALA A 257 -12.88 32.66 -0.66
N ARG A 258 -12.85 33.91 -1.10
CA ARG A 258 -11.63 34.65 -1.35
C ARG A 258 -11.72 36.02 -0.71
N ILE A 259 -10.60 36.44 -0.15
CA ILE A 259 -10.49 37.78 0.38
C ILE A 259 -10.14 38.67 -0.79
N ILE A 260 -10.97 39.70 -0.97
CA ILE A 260 -10.91 40.60 -2.09
C ILE A 260 -10.67 42.03 -1.60
N ASP A 261 -9.92 42.77 -2.40
CA ASP A 261 -9.94 44.22 -2.34
C ASP A 261 -11.32 44.71 -2.81
N PRO A 262 -11.78 45.91 -2.39
CA PRO A 262 -13.10 46.44 -2.76
C PRO A 262 -13.35 46.50 -4.28
N GLU A 263 -12.29 46.59 -5.08
CA GLU A 263 -12.34 46.68 -6.55
C GLU A 263 -11.95 45.37 -7.26
N GLY A 264 -11.69 44.30 -6.51
CA GLY A 264 -11.17 43.04 -7.02
C GLY A 264 -12.25 41.98 -7.27
N ASP A 265 -12.11 41.24 -8.37
CA ASP A 265 -12.94 40.07 -8.64
C ASP A 265 -12.48 38.85 -7.81
N ALA A 266 -13.44 38.10 -7.27
CA ALA A 266 -13.16 36.92 -6.49
C ALA A 266 -12.86 35.72 -7.41
N GLU A 267 -11.59 35.34 -7.54
CA GLU A 267 -11.18 34.18 -8.34
C GLU A 267 -10.59 33.03 -7.53
N ASP A 268 -11.05 31.82 -7.81
CA ASP A 268 -10.53 30.62 -7.18
C ASP A 268 -9.08 30.34 -7.61
N SER A 269 -8.25 30.04 -6.61
CA SER A 269 -6.88 29.57 -6.85
C SER A 269 -6.88 28.29 -7.70
N PHE A 270 -5.77 28.03 -8.42
CA PHE A 270 -5.60 26.80 -9.21
C PHE A 270 -5.99 25.54 -8.43
N LYS A 271 -5.54 25.42 -7.17
CA LYS A 271 -5.85 24.26 -6.33
C LYS A 271 -7.34 24.07 -6.04
N MET A 272 -8.10 25.17 -5.97
CA MET A 272 -9.54 25.14 -5.72
C MET A 272 -10.29 24.78 -7.00
N ARG A 273 -9.93 25.41 -8.13
CA ARG A 273 -10.48 25.07 -9.46
C ARG A 273 -10.24 23.62 -9.82
N ASP A 274 -9.05 23.11 -9.56
CA ASP A 274 -8.67 21.72 -9.82
C ASP A 274 -9.53 20.72 -9.02
N TYR A 275 -9.76 20.99 -7.73
CA TYR A 275 -10.69 20.18 -6.95
C TYR A 275 -12.13 20.31 -7.43
N LYS A 276 -12.64 21.53 -7.63
CA LYS A 276 -14.02 21.75 -8.11
C LYS A 276 -14.28 21.04 -9.44
N ALA A 277 -13.34 21.09 -10.37
CA ALA A 277 -13.41 20.37 -11.64
C ALA A 277 -13.48 18.84 -11.44
N SER A 278 -12.74 18.29 -10.47
CA SER A 278 -12.78 16.85 -10.15
C SER A 278 -14.16 16.38 -9.66
N VAL A 279 -14.96 17.28 -9.09
CA VAL A 279 -16.30 16.99 -8.58
C VAL A 279 -17.44 17.61 -9.39
N GLY A 280 -17.11 18.20 -10.55
CA GLY A 280 -18.05 18.81 -11.48
C GLY A 280 -18.69 20.12 -11.01
N LEU A 281 -18.05 20.86 -10.12
CA LEU A 281 -18.48 22.19 -9.69
C LEU A 281 -17.86 23.28 -10.59
N GLU A 282 -18.68 24.26 -10.96
CA GLU A 282 -18.32 25.40 -11.81
C GLU A 282 -18.61 26.76 -11.13
N ASP A 283 -18.99 26.74 -9.85
CA ASP A 283 -19.28 27.94 -9.07
C ASP A 283 -18.01 28.74 -8.76
N GLY A 284 -18.14 30.07 -8.71
CA GLY A 284 -17.07 30.96 -8.25
C GLY A 284 -17.01 31.04 -6.71
N PRO A 285 -15.88 31.51 -6.16
CA PRO A 285 -15.82 31.81 -4.73
C PRO A 285 -16.69 33.02 -4.40
N ILE A 286 -17.14 33.09 -3.15
CA ILE A 286 -17.68 34.34 -2.61
C ILE A 286 -16.53 35.28 -2.20
N GLY A 287 -16.68 36.56 -2.53
CA GLY A 287 -15.77 37.62 -2.09
C GLY A 287 -16.05 38.00 -0.64
N ILE A 288 -15.00 38.06 0.18
CA ILE A 288 -15.04 38.55 1.55
C ILE A 288 -14.15 39.80 1.65
N PRO A 289 -14.65 40.92 2.19
CA PRO A 289 -13.83 42.13 2.34
C PRO A 289 -12.71 41.91 3.36
N GLU A 290 -11.50 42.38 3.05
CA GLU A 290 -10.33 42.26 3.94
C GLU A 290 -10.54 42.91 5.31
N SER A 291 -11.31 43.99 5.37
CA SER A 291 -11.61 44.71 6.61
C SER A 291 -12.57 43.93 7.52
N PHE A 292 -13.28 42.92 7.00
CA PHE A 292 -14.40 42.26 7.68
C PHE A 292 -15.34 43.27 8.37
N THR A 293 -15.48 44.49 7.85
CA THR A 293 -16.24 45.55 8.54
C THR A 293 -17.75 45.31 8.48
N ASP A 294 -18.20 44.50 7.55
CA ASP A 294 -19.58 44.05 7.39
C ASP A 294 -19.61 42.54 7.08
N ILE A 295 -20.83 42.01 7.12
CA ILE A 295 -21.12 40.58 6.93
C ILE A 295 -22.22 40.36 5.90
N ASP A 296 -22.48 41.35 5.04
CA ASP A 296 -23.58 41.31 4.05
C ASP A 296 -23.36 40.19 3.02
N TRP A 297 -22.08 39.87 2.76
CA TRP A 297 -21.67 38.73 1.95
C TRP A 297 -22.23 37.40 2.46
N LEU A 298 -22.55 37.26 3.76
CA LEU A 298 -23.16 36.04 4.27
C LEU A 298 -24.47 35.75 3.55
N ASP A 299 -25.32 36.75 3.31
CA ASP A 299 -26.63 36.55 2.69
C ASP A 299 -26.55 36.25 1.18
N ALA A 300 -25.44 36.62 0.54
CA ALA A 300 -25.19 36.36 -0.89
C ALA A 300 -24.58 34.96 -1.16
N ARG A 301 -24.21 34.22 -0.12
CA ARG A 301 -23.57 32.89 -0.26
C ARG A 301 -24.47 31.88 -0.98
N GLN A 302 -23.83 30.99 -1.72
CA GLN A 302 -24.47 29.89 -2.44
C GLN A 302 -23.68 28.60 -2.18
N CYS A 303 -23.80 28.08 -0.97
CA CYS A 303 -23.20 26.80 -0.59
C CYS A 303 -23.88 25.65 -1.35
N ARG A 304 -23.09 24.76 -1.95
CA ARG A 304 -23.61 23.65 -2.76
C ARG A 304 -22.90 22.35 -2.43
N LEU A 305 -23.57 21.24 -2.71
CA LEU A 305 -22.92 19.93 -2.76
C LEU A 305 -22.36 19.68 -4.16
N PRO A 306 -21.28 18.90 -4.28
CA PRO A 306 -20.77 18.51 -5.58
C PRO A 306 -21.80 17.65 -6.35
N PRO A 307 -22.03 17.91 -7.65
CA PRO A 307 -22.93 17.08 -8.46
C PRO A 307 -22.34 15.69 -8.75
N ARG A 308 -21.00 15.56 -8.69
CA ARG A 308 -20.29 14.30 -8.92
C ARG A 308 -19.28 14.07 -7.79
N PRO A 309 -19.66 13.39 -6.69
CA PRO A 309 -18.70 13.00 -5.67
C PRO A 309 -17.55 12.14 -6.24
N ILE A 310 -16.40 12.18 -5.57
CA ILE A 310 -15.23 11.38 -5.96
C ILE A 310 -15.53 9.88 -5.81
N ASP A 311 -15.09 9.07 -6.78
CA ASP A 311 -15.09 7.62 -6.70
C ASP A 311 -14.03 7.14 -5.70
N THR A 312 -14.47 6.91 -4.45
CA THR A 312 -13.57 6.46 -3.38
C THR A 312 -13.03 5.05 -3.62
N VAL A 313 -13.74 4.20 -4.37
CA VAL A 313 -13.30 2.84 -4.68
C VAL A 313 -12.11 2.88 -5.63
N ALA A 314 -12.22 3.65 -6.72
CA ALA A 314 -11.11 3.84 -7.67
C ALA A 314 -9.91 4.51 -7.00
N LEU A 315 -10.14 5.54 -6.17
CA LEU A 315 -9.08 6.24 -5.45
C LEU A 315 -8.33 5.31 -4.48
N ARG A 316 -9.05 4.47 -3.72
CA ARG A 316 -8.45 3.46 -2.82
C ARG A 316 -7.68 2.40 -3.59
N ALA A 317 -8.22 1.92 -4.71
CA ALA A 317 -7.56 0.92 -5.55
C ALA A 317 -6.23 1.42 -6.12
N ALA A 318 -6.16 2.72 -6.43
CA ALA A 318 -4.95 3.39 -6.91
C ALA A 318 -3.89 3.64 -5.83
N PHE A 319 -4.16 3.35 -4.55
CA PHE A 319 -3.21 3.62 -3.47
C PHE A 319 -1.88 2.86 -3.70
N PRO A 320 -0.72 3.54 -3.80
CA PRO A 320 0.49 2.94 -4.38
C PRO A 320 1.38 2.20 -3.38
N PHE A 321 1.10 2.28 -2.08
CA PHE A 321 1.92 1.61 -1.06
C PHE A 321 1.42 0.20 -0.78
N ASP A 322 2.31 -0.64 -0.24
CA ASP A 322 1.95 -1.95 0.29
C ASP A 322 1.08 -1.80 1.53
N THR A 323 -0.01 -2.57 1.61
CA THR A 323 -0.94 -2.56 2.74
C THR A 323 -1.10 -3.97 3.31
N PRO A 324 -1.44 -4.10 4.61
CA PRO A 324 -1.80 -5.40 5.20
C PRO A 324 -2.93 -6.10 4.42
N GLU A 325 -3.87 -5.33 3.88
CA GLU A 325 -4.98 -5.86 3.07
C GLU A 325 -4.50 -6.47 1.75
N LYS A 326 -3.63 -5.77 1.01
CA LYS A 326 -3.03 -6.29 -0.23
C LYS A 326 -2.26 -7.59 0.01
N GLU A 327 -1.50 -7.66 1.11
CA GLU A 327 -0.76 -8.86 1.49
C GLU A 327 -1.69 -10.04 1.82
N ARG A 328 -2.76 -9.81 2.61
CA ARG A 328 -3.76 -10.84 2.91
C ARG A 328 -4.46 -11.35 1.65
N ARG A 329 -4.81 -10.45 0.72
CA ARG A 329 -5.41 -10.81 -0.58
C ARG A 329 -4.47 -11.66 -1.41
N ALA A 330 -3.22 -11.23 -1.60
CA ALA A 330 -2.22 -11.98 -2.35
C ALA A 330 -1.99 -13.39 -1.75
N THR A 331 -1.96 -13.50 -0.42
CA THR A 331 -1.82 -14.79 0.27
C THR A 331 -3.03 -15.70 0.04
N THR A 332 -4.25 -15.14 0.12
CA THR A 332 -5.51 -15.88 -0.08
C THR A 332 -5.66 -16.33 -1.54
N GLU A 333 -5.36 -15.47 -2.50
CA GLU A 333 -5.37 -15.79 -3.92
C GLU A 333 -4.35 -16.88 -4.26
N GLY A 334 -3.13 -16.79 -3.71
CA GLY A 334 -2.12 -17.85 -3.85
C GLY A 334 -2.58 -19.19 -3.26
N ALA A 335 -3.22 -19.18 -2.09
CA ALA A 335 -3.77 -20.38 -1.47
C ALA A 335 -4.92 -20.99 -2.29
N ASN A 336 -5.83 -20.16 -2.81
CA ASN A 336 -6.94 -20.59 -3.66
C ASN A 336 -6.44 -21.17 -4.99
N ALA A 337 -5.46 -20.54 -5.63
CA ALA A 337 -4.84 -21.05 -6.85
C ALA A 337 -4.18 -22.41 -6.60
N GLY A 338 -3.47 -22.58 -5.47
CA GLY A 338 -2.89 -23.86 -5.07
C GLY A 338 -3.93 -24.96 -4.83
N ASN A 339 -5.05 -24.63 -4.19
CA ASN A 339 -6.15 -25.57 -3.97
C ASN A 339 -6.84 -25.98 -5.28
N ALA A 340 -7.09 -25.04 -6.19
CA ALA A 340 -7.67 -25.33 -7.50
C ALA A 340 -6.76 -26.23 -8.35
N LEU A 341 -5.45 -25.99 -8.32
CA LEU A 341 -4.47 -26.83 -9.02
C LEU A 341 -4.47 -28.27 -8.48
N ARG A 342 -4.51 -28.45 -7.15
CA ARG A 342 -4.60 -29.78 -6.53
C ARG A 342 -5.91 -30.51 -6.88
N GLN A 343 -7.03 -29.81 -6.93
CA GLN A 343 -8.31 -30.41 -7.35
C GLN A 343 -8.27 -30.90 -8.81
N LYS A 344 -7.73 -30.08 -9.72
CA LYS A 344 -7.50 -30.50 -11.11
C LYS A 344 -6.57 -31.71 -11.20
N ALA A 345 -5.48 -31.72 -10.42
CA ALA A 345 -4.52 -32.82 -10.41
C ALA A 345 -5.16 -34.12 -9.89
N ASN A 346 -6.02 -34.04 -8.88
CA ASN A 346 -6.79 -35.19 -8.39
C ASN A 346 -7.75 -35.75 -9.46
N ALA A 347 -8.48 -34.88 -10.15
CA ALA A 347 -9.38 -35.29 -11.23
C ALA A 347 -8.62 -35.97 -12.38
N ALA A 348 -7.50 -35.37 -12.80
CA ALA A 348 -6.58 -35.94 -13.79
C ALA A 348 -6.05 -37.32 -13.36
N LEU A 349 -5.70 -37.49 -12.08
CA LEU A 349 -5.22 -38.76 -11.55
C LEU A 349 -6.30 -39.84 -11.60
N VAL A 350 -7.53 -39.50 -11.19
CA VAL A 350 -8.67 -40.43 -11.24
C VAL A 350 -8.94 -40.87 -12.67
N LEU A 351 -8.97 -39.92 -13.61
CA LEU A 351 -9.19 -40.18 -15.02
C LEU A 351 -8.07 -41.05 -15.63
N ALA A 352 -6.82 -40.67 -15.41
CA ALA A 352 -5.67 -41.41 -15.95
C ALA A 352 -5.59 -42.84 -15.38
N ARG A 353 -5.95 -43.04 -14.10
CA ARG A 353 -6.08 -44.38 -13.49
C ARG A 353 -7.17 -45.22 -14.13
N ALA A 354 -8.33 -44.62 -14.42
CA ALA A 354 -9.43 -45.31 -15.08
C ALA A 354 -9.00 -45.79 -16.48
N HIS A 355 -8.42 -44.90 -17.29
CA HIS A 355 -7.90 -45.25 -18.62
C HIS A 355 -6.86 -46.37 -18.57
N LEU A 356 -5.92 -46.35 -17.62
CA LEU A 356 -4.97 -47.46 -17.44
C LEU A 356 -5.67 -48.78 -17.14
N LYS A 357 -6.64 -48.76 -16.22
CA LYS A 357 -7.40 -49.96 -15.84
C LYS A 357 -8.17 -50.54 -17.03
N ASP A 358 -8.68 -49.68 -17.90
CA ASP A 358 -9.45 -50.05 -19.09
C ASP A 358 -8.56 -50.40 -20.30
N GLY A 359 -7.24 -50.45 -20.13
CA GLY A 359 -6.29 -50.81 -21.19
C GLY A 359 -6.09 -49.72 -22.25
N GLN A 360 -6.26 -48.46 -21.89
CA GLN A 360 -6.15 -47.28 -22.78
C GLN A 360 -4.91 -46.43 -22.42
N PRO A 361 -3.68 -46.89 -22.75
CA PRO A 361 -2.45 -46.20 -22.34
C PRO A 361 -2.30 -44.81 -22.95
N ASP A 362 -2.75 -44.57 -24.19
CA ASP A 362 -2.65 -43.24 -24.81
C ASP A 362 -3.56 -42.21 -24.13
N ALA A 363 -4.78 -42.60 -23.76
CA ALA A 363 -5.69 -41.75 -23.00
C ALA A 363 -5.16 -41.47 -21.58
N ALA A 364 -4.54 -42.47 -20.95
CA ALA A 364 -3.88 -42.28 -19.65
C ALA A 364 -2.67 -41.34 -19.74
N LYS A 365 -1.84 -41.43 -20.79
CA LYS A 365 -0.73 -40.51 -21.04
C LYS A 365 -1.23 -39.07 -21.18
N GLN A 366 -2.26 -38.86 -22.00
CA GLN A 366 -2.85 -37.55 -22.21
C GLN A 366 -3.44 -36.97 -20.92
N ALA A 367 -4.18 -37.76 -20.16
CA ALA A 367 -4.78 -37.33 -18.90
C ALA A 367 -3.73 -37.03 -17.80
N SER A 368 -2.49 -37.49 -17.95
CA SER A 368 -1.43 -37.34 -16.95
C SER A 368 -0.22 -36.54 -17.42
N SER A 369 -0.25 -35.90 -18.59
CA SER A 369 0.92 -35.25 -19.18
C SER A 369 1.26 -33.87 -18.60
N ASP A 370 0.31 -33.22 -17.93
CA ASP A 370 0.50 -31.86 -17.42
C ASP A 370 1.51 -31.82 -16.26
N ARG A 371 2.62 -31.09 -16.49
CA ARG A 371 3.73 -30.97 -15.53
C ARG A 371 3.33 -30.25 -14.24
N GLN A 372 2.48 -29.22 -14.32
CA GLN A 372 2.02 -28.51 -13.12
C GLN A 372 1.14 -29.42 -12.27
N LEU A 373 0.28 -30.24 -12.90
CA LEU A 373 -0.53 -31.23 -12.18
C LEU A 373 0.32 -32.34 -11.59
N GLN A 374 1.36 -32.79 -12.30
CA GLN A 374 2.30 -33.79 -11.78
C GLN A 374 3.08 -33.28 -10.57
N ILE A 375 3.54 -32.03 -10.56
CA ILE A 375 4.20 -31.45 -9.38
C ILE A 375 3.19 -31.29 -8.24
N ALA A 376 1.96 -30.85 -8.53
CA ALA A 376 0.91 -30.69 -7.54
C ALA A 376 0.41 -32.03 -6.95
N HIS A 377 0.44 -33.11 -7.74
CA HIS A 377 0.08 -34.46 -7.31
C HIS A 377 1.01 -35.53 -7.92
N PRO A 378 2.20 -35.78 -7.32
CA PRO A 378 3.27 -36.61 -7.89
C PRO A 378 2.92 -38.06 -8.23
N GLN A 379 1.80 -38.61 -7.73
CA GLN A 379 1.32 -39.92 -8.18
C GLN A 379 0.94 -39.93 -9.68
N LEU A 380 0.65 -38.77 -10.28
CA LEU A 380 0.45 -38.65 -11.72
C LEU A 380 1.71 -39.05 -12.52
N LEU A 381 2.91 -38.82 -11.98
CA LEU A 381 4.16 -39.29 -12.61
C LEU A 381 4.17 -40.81 -12.71
N LEU A 382 3.77 -41.51 -11.64
CA LEU A 382 3.72 -42.97 -11.60
C LEU A 382 2.68 -43.57 -12.55
N ILE A 383 1.55 -42.88 -12.71
CA ILE A 383 0.50 -43.25 -13.66
C ILE A 383 0.96 -43.01 -15.09
N HIS A 384 1.60 -41.86 -15.36
CA HIS A 384 2.17 -41.57 -16.67
C HIS A 384 3.25 -42.58 -17.06
N PHE A 385 4.13 -42.97 -16.13
CA PHE A 385 5.11 -44.03 -16.35
C PHE A 385 4.48 -45.37 -16.67
N ALA A 386 3.46 -45.78 -15.91
CA ALA A 386 2.75 -47.02 -16.18
C ALA A 386 2.11 -47.03 -17.58
N ALA A 387 1.57 -45.89 -18.02
CA ALA A 387 1.00 -45.73 -19.35
C ALA A 387 2.05 -45.80 -20.46
N LEU A 388 3.21 -45.17 -20.26
CA LEU A 388 4.34 -45.25 -21.19
C LEU A 388 4.85 -46.69 -21.34
N ILE A 389 5.06 -47.39 -20.21
CA ILE A 389 5.50 -48.80 -20.19
C ILE A 389 4.48 -49.69 -20.91
N GLN A 390 3.17 -49.48 -20.70
CA GLN A 390 2.14 -50.26 -21.39
C GLN A 390 2.07 -49.98 -22.89
N SER A 391 2.48 -48.79 -23.36
CA SER A 391 2.57 -48.47 -24.79
C SER A 391 3.86 -48.93 -25.48
N ASP A 392 4.82 -49.50 -24.73
CA ASP A 392 6.11 -50.02 -25.23
C ASP A 392 6.95 -49.01 -26.06
N ASP A 393 6.81 -47.71 -25.76
CA ASP A 393 7.59 -46.65 -26.41
C ASP A 393 8.89 -46.38 -25.64
N ALA A 394 9.93 -47.14 -25.96
CA ALA A 394 11.23 -47.04 -25.29
C ALA A 394 11.85 -45.63 -25.34
N GLY A 395 11.60 -44.86 -26.42
CA GLY A 395 12.12 -43.50 -26.58
C GLY A 395 11.43 -42.53 -25.63
N ALA A 396 10.10 -42.58 -25.57
CA ALA A 396 9.31 -41.74 -24.67
C ALA A 396 9.54 -42.07 -23.19
N ILE A 397 9.73 -43.36 -22.86
CA ILE A 397 10.07 -43.80 -21.50
C ILE A 397 11.41 -43.19 -21.05
N ALA A 398 12.44 -43.25 -21.89
CA ALA A 398 13.76 -42.69 -21.58
C ALA A 398 13.73 -41.16 -21.41
N ALA A 399 13.08 -40.45 -22.34
CA ALA A 399 12.95 -39.00 -22.27
C ALA A 399 12.21 -38.56 -21.00
N PHE A 400 11.09 -39.20 -20.69
CA PHE A 400 10.31 -38.88 -19.50
C PHE A 400 11.08 -39.18 -18.21
N ALA A 401 11.83 -40.27 -18.15
CA ALA A 401 12.59 -40.64 -16.95
C ALA A 401 13.71 -39.66 -16.61
N HIS A 402 14.43 -39.17 -17.61
CA HIS A 402 15.46 -38.17 -17.42
C HIS A 402 14.90 -36.80 -17.03
N ASP A 403 13.73 -36.43 -17.55
CA ASP A 403 13.09 -35.17 -17.18
C ASP A 403 12.48 -35.24 -15.77
N ALA A 404 11.72 -36.30 -15.48
CA ALA A 404 10.93 -36.39 -14.26
C ALA A 404 11.76 -36.60 -12.98
N ILE A 405 12.99 -37.14 -13.08
CA ILE A 405 13.88 -37.27 -11.91
C ILE A 405 14.33 -35.90 -11.36
N GLY A 406 14.38 -34.88 -12.21
CA GLY A 406 14.75 -33.51 -11.86
C GLY A 406 13.63 -32.70 -11.22
N LEU A 407 12.40 -33.21 -11.21
CA LEU A 407 11.26 -32.48 -10.66
C LEU A 407 11.37 -32.31 -9.13
N PRO A 408 10.85 -31.20 -8.58
CA PRO A 408 10.86 -30.90 -7.15
C PRO A 408 9.76 -31.70 -6.42
N VAL A 409 9.85 -33.04 -6.48
CA VAL A 409 8.93 -33.99 -5.83
C VAL A 409 9.66 -34.82 -4.79
N GLU A 410 8.90 -35.41 -3.86
CA GLU A 410 9.46 -36.21 -2.76
C GLU A 410 10.34 -37.36 -3.29
N PRO A 411 11.50 -37.63 -2.65
CA PRO A 411 12.37 -38.75 -3.01
C PRO A 411 11.66 -40.10 -3.14
N ALA A 412 10.64 -40.35 -2.30
CA ALA A 412 9.83 -41.56 -2.35
C ALA A 412 9.16 -41.78 -3.72
N ILE A 413 8.69 -40.72 -4.37
CA ILE A 413 8.07 -40.78 -5.70
C ILE A 413 9.13 -41.10 -6.76
N LYS A 414 10.30 -40.44 -6.69
CA LYS A 414 11.43 -40.72 -7.58
C LYS A 414 11.87 -42.18 -7.49
N PHE A 415 11.95 -42.74 -6.28
CA PHE A 415 12.24 -44.17 -6.07
C PHE A 415 11.13 -45.09 -6.58
N ALA A 416 9.87 -44.71 -6.44
CA ALA A 416 8.74 -45.47 -6.99
C ALA A 416 8.76 -45.50 -8.53
N MET A 417 9.13 -44.40 -9.19
CA MET A 417 9.33 -44.35 -10.65
C MET A 417 10.46 -45.29 -11.09
N LEU A 418 11.62 -45.21 -10.42
CA LEU A 418 12.75 -46.09 -10.70
C LEU A 418 12.42 -47.57 -10.47
N ARG A 419 11.59 -47.87 -9.47
CA ARG A 419 11.06 -49.22 -9.23
C ARG A 419 10.19 -49.70 -10.39
N GLN A 420 9.28 -48.85 -10.91
CA GLN A 420 8.44 -49.20 -12.05
C GLN A 420 9.28 -49.49 -13.30
N LEU A 421 10.29 -48.68 -13.58
CA LEU A 421 11.23 -48.92 -14.69
C LEU A 421 11.96 -50.25 -14.54
N ALA A 422 12.51 -50.54 -13.35
CA ALA A 422 13.26 -51.77 -13.11
C ALA A 422 12.40 -53.02 -13.26
N LEU A 423 11.14 -52.98 -12.82
CA LEU A 423 10.19 -54.09 -12.94
C LEU A 423 9.58 -54.21 -14.34
N GLY A 424 9.49 -53.10 -15.08
CA GLY A 424 8.96 -53.04 -16.44
C GLY A 424 9.97 -53.41 -17.53
N GLY A 425 11.10 -54.03 -17.20
CA GLY A 425 12.11 -54.43 -18.19
C GLY A 425 13.12 -53.33 -18.58
N HIS A 426 13.05 -52.14 -17.97
CA HIS A 426 13.93 -51.00 -18.26
C HIS A 426 14.99 -50.77 -17.17
N ALA A 427 15.56 -51.85 -16.62
CA ALA A 427 16.52 -51.78 -15.52
C ALA A 427 17.80 -50.99 -15.88
N GLU A 428 18.25 -51.07 -17.13
CA GLU A 428 19.42 -50.33 -17.62
C GLU A 428 19.17 -48.80 -17.59
N LEU A 429 17.98 -48.37 -18.02
CA LEU A 429 17.56 -46.97 -17.93
C LEU A 429 17.38 -46.52 -16.47
N ALA A 430 16.79 -47.37 -15.61
CA ALA A 430 16.66 -47.04 -14.19
C ALA A 430 18.04 -46.80 -13.53
N ALA A 431 19.03 -47.60 -13.88
CA ALA A 431 20.40 -47.42 -13.42
C ALA A 431 21.05 -46.14 -13.98
N SER A 432 20.88 -45.84 -15.28
CA SER A 432 21.44 -44.61 -15.88
C SER A 432 20.85 -43.33 -15.25
N VAL A 433 19.58 -43.36 -14.86
CA VAL A 433 18.89 -42.25 -14.18
C VAL A 433 19.31 -42.12 -12.71
N LEU A 434 19.49 -43.24 -11.99
CA LEU A 434 19.82 -43.25 -10.56
C LEU A 434 21.28 -42.92 -10.26
N ILE A 435 22.24 -43.40 -11.06
CA ILE A 435 23.69 -43.25 -10.80
C ILE A 435 24.12 -41.78 -10.56
N PRO A 436 23.64 -40.79 -11.35
CA PRO A 436 23.99 -39.39 -11.18
C PRO A 436 23.35 -38.71 -9.95
N GLN A 437 22.33 -39.30 -9.32
CA GLN A 437 21.55 -38.67 -8.23
C GLN A 437 22.27 -38.84 -6.88
N VAL A 438 23.26 -37.99 -6.63
CA VAL A 438 24.06 -38.01 -5.39
C VAL A 438 23.20 -37.70 -4.16
N ASP A 439 22.24 -36.78 -4.32
CA ASP A 439 21.26 -36.36 -3.31
C ASP A 439 20.37 -37.51 -2.81
N LEU A 440 20.08 -38.50 -3.66
CA LEU A 440 19.24 -39.64 -3.31
C LEU A 440 19.98 -40.73 -2.54
N ARG A 441 21.33 -40.71 -2.48
CA ARG A 441 22.14 -41.81 -1.92
C ARG A 441 21.95 -42.02 -0.42
N SER A 442 21.71 -40.94 0.33
CA SER A 442 21.51 -40.96 1.78
C SER A 442 20.11 -41.42 2.19
N HIS A 443 19.17 -41.53 1.24
CA HIS A 443 17.80 -41.92 1.53
C HIS A 443 17.70 -43.44 1.78
N HIS A 444 17.00 -43.85 2.84
CA HIS A 444 16.88 -45.27 3.25
C HIS A 444 16.38 -46.22 2.13
N ALA A 445 15.57 -45.73 1.19
CA ALA A 445 15.06 -46.51 0.06
C ALA A 445 16.12 -46.79 -1.04
N PHE A 446 17.23 -46.04 -1.07
CA PHE A 446 18.23 -46.12 -2.12
C PHE A 446 18.83 -47.52 -2.26
N ALA A 447 19.28 -48.12 -1.15
CA ALA A 447 19.88 -49.46 -1.16
C ALA A 447 18.92 -50.53 -1.71
N ARG A 448 17.63 -50.43 -1.36
CA ARG A 448 16.58 -51.34 -1.82
C ARG A 448 16.36 -51.21 -3.33
N ILE A 449 16.23 -49.99 -3.84
CA ILE A 449 16.04 -49.73 -5.27
C ILE A 449 17.27 -50.12 -6.08
N LYS A 450 18.47 -49.76 -5.61
CA LYS A 450 19.74 -50.19 -6.21
C LYS A 450 19.81 -51.71 -6.33
N ARG A 451 19.48 -52.46 -5.27
CA ARG A 451 19.48 -53.93 -5.30
C ARG A 451 18.49 -54.48 -6.32
N LEU A 452 17.29 -53.90 -6.38
CA LEU A 452 16.28 -54.28 -7.37
C LEU A 452 16.77 -54.08 -8.80
N ILE A 453 17.36 -52.92 -9.10
CA ILE A 453 17.91 -52.64 -10.44
C ILE A 453 19.05 -53.61 -10.77
N LEU A 454 19.96 -53.90 -9.82
CA LEU A 454 21.06 -54.86 -10.01
C LEU A 454 20.61 -56.28 -10.35
N ILE A 455 19.46 -56.72 -9.82
CA ILE A 455 18.89 -58.05 -10.10
C ILE A 455 18.36 -58.11 -11.55
N ASN A 456 17.80 -57.02 -12.05
CA ASN A 456 17.16 -56.98 -13.37
C ASN A 456 18.08 -56.46 -14.50
N ALA A 457 19.22 -55.85 -14.17
CA ALA A 457 20.21 -55.38 -15.14
C ALA A 457 21.11 -56.51 -15.64
N SER A 458 21.42 -56.48 -16.95
CA SER A 458 22.24 -57.47 -17.65
C SER A 458 23.59 -56.90 -18.11
N THR A 459 23.74 -55.58 -18.22
CA THR A 459 25.00 -54.95 -18.70
C THR A 459 26.09 -54.97 -17.63
N PRO A 460 27.26 -55.61 -17.88
CA PRO A 460 28.33 -55.71 -16.88
C PRO A 460 28.89 -54.35 -16.40
N ASP A 461 29.11 -53.41 -17.33
CA ASP A 461 29.61 -52.06 -17.00
C ASP A 461 28.64 -51.29 -16.10
N LEU A 462 27.36 -51.27 -16.46
CA LEU A 462 26.34 -50.55 -15.71
C LEU A 462 26.16 -51.12 -14.29
N ARG A 463 26.24 -52.45 -14.16
CA ARG A 463 26.25 -53.13 -12.85
C ARG A 463 27.49 -52.76 -12.03
N ALA A 464 28.66 -52.63 -12.64
CA ALA A 464 29.87 -52.19 -11.96
C ALA A 464 29.77 -50.73 -11.47
N ARG A 465 29.28 -49.82 -12.31
CA ARG A 465 29.05 -48.41 -11.95
C ARG A 465 27.99 -48.26 -10.85
N LEU A 466 26.90 -49.00 -10.93
CA LEU A 466 25.84 -48.99 -9.92
C LEU A 466 26.33 -49.57 -8.59
N ARG A 467 27.19 -50.61 -8.59
CA ARG A 467 27.84 -51.13 -7.37
C ARG A 467 28.69 -50.06 -6.68
N LYS A 468 29.50 -49.30 -7.43
CA LYS A 468 30.34 -48.22 -6.91
C LYS A 468 29.57 -47.01 -6.38
N ALA A 469 28.30 -46.84 -6.76
CA ALA A 469 27.48 -45.69 -6.34
C ALA A 469 27.14 -45.63 -4.82
N ILE A 470 27.64 -46.56 -3.99
CA ILE A 470 27.52 -46.53 -2.51
C ILE A 470 28.82 -46.09 -1.81
N ASP A 471 29.99 -46.05 -2.48
CA ASP A 471 31.28 -46.01 -1.77
C ASP A 471 31.85 -44.60 -1.50
N THR A 472 31.03 -43.56 -1.33
CA THR A 472 31.53 -42.19 -1.08
C THR A 472 30.97 -41.55 0.19
N GLU A 473 30.89 -42.29 1.30
CA GLU A 473 30.65 -41.67 2.62
C GLU A 473 31.46 -42.26 3.79
N ASP A 474 32.45 -43.13 3.56
CA ASP A 474 33.27 -43.73 4.64
C ASP A 474 34.78 -43.43 4.55
N GLN A 475 35.17 -42.28 3.97
CA GLN A 475 36.57 -41.82 3.94
C GLN A 475 36.89 -40.59 4.80
N THR A 476 35.96 -40.12 5.65
CA THR A 476 36.22 -39.01 6.60
C THR A 476 36.39 -39.44 8.06
N LYS A 477 36.52 -40.74 8.34
CA LYS A 477 36.93 -41.24 9.66
C LYS A 477 38.05 -42.26 9.54
N MET A 478 39.25 -41.84 9.17
CA MET A 478 40.51 -42.44 9.60
C MET A 478 41.70 -41.62 9.12
N ALA A 479 42.11 -40.66 9.95
CA ALA A 479 43.51 -40.25 10.08
C ALA A 479 43.72 -39.79 11.53
N PRO A 480 44.47 -40.54 12.36
CA PRO A 480 45.08 -40.01 13.57
C PRO A 480 46.46 -39.42 13.25
N ALA A 481 46.79 -38.36 13.99
CA ALA A 481 48.05 -37.58 14.02
C ALA A 481 48.26 -36.56 12.89
#